data_AF-A0AAU3P124-F1
#
_entry.id   AF-A0AAU3P124-F1
#
_cell.length_a   1.000
_cell.length_b   1.000
_cell.length_c   1.000
_cell.angle_alpha   90.00
_cell.angle_beta   90.00
_cell.angle_gamma   90.00
#
_symmetry.space_group_name_H-M   'P 1'
#
loop_
_entity.id
_entity.type
_entity.pdbx_description
1 polymer ?
#
loop_
_entity_poly.entity_id
_entity_poly.type
_entity_poly.pdbx_seq_one_letter_code
_entity_poly.pdbx_strand_id
1 'polypeptide(L)'
;MTRAQAVVVTTTARGLVRRHSTAAPATAAGTTVGHKDIGYGRDYQYDPDTTDGFSGADYFPEDMDRETYYRPTRNGYEAQISERLRHWAALRARRRSG
;
A
#
# COMPACT_ATOMS: atom_id res chain seq x y z
N MET A 1 12.85 -2.10 13.93
CA MET A 1 12.22 -3.32 13.38
C MET A 1 12.97 -4.53 13.90
N THR A 2 12.37 -5.29 14.80
CA THR A 2 13.00 -6.53 15.28
C THR A 2 12.89 -7.61 14.19
N ARG A 3 13.85 -8.55 14.16
CA ARG A 3 13.82 -9.67 13.20
C ARG A 3 12.48 -10.43 13.21
N ALA A 4 11.82 -10.52 14.36
CA ALA A 4 10.51 -11.15 14.50
C ALA A 4 9.40 -10.44 13.70
N GLN A 5 9.35 -9.10 13.71
CA GLN A 5 8.32 -8.36 12.98
C GLN A 5 8.49 -8.45 11.46
N ALA A 6 9.74 -8.46 10.97
CA ALA A 6 10.01 -8.69 9.55
C ALA A 6 9.58 -10.09 9.10
N VAL A 7 9.79 -11.11 9.94
CA VAL A 7 9.32 -12.46 9.68
C VAL A 7 7.79 -12.52 9.67
N VAL A 8 7.10 -11.85 10.60
CA VAL A 8 5.62 -11.80 10.62
C VAL A 8 5.06 -11.12 9.37
N VAL A 9 5.64 -10.00 8.94
CA VAL A 9 5.21 -9.31 7.70
C VAL A 9 5.38 -10.23 6.49
N THR A 10 6.56 -10.83 6.33
CA THR A 10 6.88 -11.66 5.15
C THR A 10 6.10 -12.98 5.13
N THR A 11 5.87 -13.61 6.28
CA THR A 11 5.08 -14.86 6.36
C THR A 11 3.60 -14.59 6.13
N THR A 12 3.05 -13.51 6.67
CA THR A 12 1.64 -13.14 6.48
C THR A 12 1.38 -12.74 5.03
N ALA A 13 2.26 -11.93 4.43
CA ALA A 13 2.20 -11.56 3.02
C ALA A 13 2.31 -12.79 2.09
N ARG A 14 3.22 -13.73 2.36
CA ARG A 14 3.31 -14.99 1.60
C ARG A 14 2.08 -15.88 1.77
N GLY A 15 1.46 -15.88 2.95
CA GLY A 15 0.21 -16.59 3.19
C GLY A 15 -0.94 -16.07 2.32
N LEU A 16 -0.98 -14.75 2.09
CA LEU A 16 -1.96 -14.09 1.25
C LEU A 16 -1.80 -14.46 -0.24
N VAL A 17 -0.58 -14.41 -0.77
CA VAL A 17 -0.28 -14.75 -2.18
C VAL A 17 -0.66 -16.20 -2.52
N ARG A 18 -0.63 -17.11 -1.54
CA ARG A 18 -1.11 -18.49 -1.76
C ARG A 18 -2.64 -18.63 -1.73
N ARG A 19 -3.33 -17.70 -1.07
CA ARG A 19 -4.79 -17.74 -0.90
C ARG A 19 -5.53 -16.97 -1.99
N HIS A 20 -4.90 -15.95 -2.54
CA HIS A 20 -5.46 -15.12 -3.60
C HIS A 20 -4.53 -15.19 -4.81
N SER A 21 -5.08 -15.45 -6.00
CA SER A 21 -4.39 -15.20 -7.27
C SER A 21 -4.25 -13.68 -7.44
N THR A 22 -3.21 -13.10 -6.84
CA THR A 22 -3.03 -11.65 -6.76
C THR A 22 -2.50 -11.09 -8.08
N ALA A 23 -3.38 -10.59 -8.94
CA ALA A 23 -2.98 -9.62 -9.96
C ALA A 23 -2.73 -8.27 -9.28
N ALA A 24 -1.65 -7.58 -9.63
CA ALA A 24 -1.42 -6.22 -9.12
C ALA A 24 -2.55 -5.28 -9.58
N PRO A 25 -2.97 -4.30 -8.77
CA PRO A 25 -3.97 -3.33 -9.23
C PRO A 25 -3.47 -2.61 -10.49
N ALA A 26 -4.39 -2.34 -11.41
CA ALA A 26 -4.08 -1.73 -12.71
C ALA A 26 -3.33 -0.38 -12.56
N THR A 27 -3.57 0.33 -11.44
CA THR A 27 -2.89 1.58 -11.07
C THR A 27 -1.39 1.40 -10.82
N ALA A 28 -0.95 0.28 -10.25
CA ALA A 28 0.46 0.05 -9.87
C ALA A 28 1.29 -0.66 -10.97
N ALA A 29 0.65 -1.12 -12.05
CA ALA A 29 1.31 -1.79 -13.15
C ALA A 29 2.04 -0.76 -14.05
N GLY A 30 3.37 -0.81 -14.08
CA GLY A 30 4.16 0.00 -15.01
C GLY A 30 3.86 -0.35 -16.48
N THR A 31 3.89 0.64 -17.37
CA THR A 31 3.74 0.43 -18.82
C THR A 31 4.95 -0.36 -19.34
N THR A 32 4.77 -1.65 -19.65
CA THR A 32 5.65 -2.32 -20.62
C THR A 32 5.25 -1.82 -22.02
N VAL A 33 6.24 -1.56 -22.88
CA VAL A 33 6.10 -0.79 -24.14
C VAL A 33 5.05 -1.36 -25.13
N GLY A 34 4.50 -2.56 -24.90
CA GLY A 34 3.43 -3.17 -25.69
C GLY A 34 2.00 -3.15 -25.11
N HIS A 35 1.76 -2.57 -23.93
CA HIS A 35 0.45 -2.62 -23.24
C HIS A 35 -0.18 -1.25 -22.97
N LYS A 36 -0.05 -0.29 -23.89
CA LYS A 36 -0.69 1.03 -23.75
C LYS A 36 -2.20 1.01 -23.97
N ASP A 37 -2.72 0.01 -24.70
CA ASP A 37 -4.12 -0.01 -25.13
C ASP A 37 -5.10 -0.63 -24.12
N ILE A 38 -4.60 -1.19 -23.01
CA ILE A 38 -5.42 -1.92 -22.02
C ILE A 38 -5.68 -1.13 -20.73
N GLY A 39 -5.41 0.18 -20.74
CA GLY A 39 -5.76 1.08 -19.63
C GLY A 39 -4.91 0.93 -18.36
N TYR A 40 -3.81 0.15 -18.42
CA TYR A 40 -2.88 0.00 -17.31
C TYR A 40 -2.15 1.31 -16.99
N GLY A 41 -2.06 1.66 -15.71
CA GLY A 41 -1.34 2.84 -15.21
C GLY A 41 -2.01 4.19 -15.48
N ARG A 42 -3.22 4.23 -16.06
CA ARG A 42 -3.87 5.48 -16.47
C ARG A 42 -4.21 6.41 -15.30
N ASP A 43 -4.42 5.84 -14.12
CA ASP A 43 -4.75 6.58 -12.89
C ASP A 43 -3.62 6.51 -11.84
N TYR A 44 -2.39 6.14 -12.24
CA TYR A 44 -1.25 6.15 -11.32
C TYR A 44 -0.90 7.58 -10.92
N GLN A 45 -1.12 7.90 -9.65
CA GLN A 45 -0.66 9.14 -9.06
C GLN A 45 0.68 8.92 -8.35
N TYR A 46 1.69 9.69 -8.77
CA TYR A 46 2.97 9.68 -8.10
C TYR A 46 2.86 10.43 -6.76
N ASP A 47 3.05 9.72 -5.65
CA ASP A 47 2.87 10.26 -4.29
C ASP A 47 3.60 11.61 -4.06
N PRO A 48 4.88 11.78 -4.45
CA PRO A 48 5.61 13.03 -4.24
C PRO A 48 5.06 14.26 -4.96
N ASP A 49 4.31 14.07 -6.07
CA ASP A 49 3.76 15.18 -6.85
C ASP A 49 2.46 15.73 -6.25
N THR A 50 1.88 15.01 -5.29
CA THR A 50 0.68 15.45 -4.58
C THR A 50 1.04 16.45 -3.48
N THR A 51 0.14 17.39 -3.19
CA THR A 51 0.36 18.45 -2.19
C THR A 51 0.74 17.91 -0.80
N ASP A 52 0.23 16.74 -0.44
CA ASP A 52 0.48 16.10 0.85
C ASP A 52 1.60 15.04 0.79
N GLY A 53 2.24 14.84 -0.37
CA GLY A 53 3.21 13.75 -0.59
C GLY A 53 2.60 12.35 -0.44
N PHE A 54 1.29 12.24 -0.68
CA PHE A 54 0.48 11.03 -0.54
C PHE A 54 -0.69 11.11 -1.51
N SER A 55 -0.80 10.18 -2.45
CA SER A 55 -1.93 10.05 -3.40
C SER A 55 -3.17 9.45 -2.77
N GLY A 56 -3.00 8.58 -1.78
CA GLY A 56 -4.09 7.81 -1.21
C GLY A 56 -4.55 6.65 -2.09
N ALA A 57 -3.84 6.35 -3.18
CA ALA A 57 -4.08 5.19 -4.03
C ALA A 57 -4.14 3.89 -3.22
N ASP A 58 -4.97 2.97 -3.70
CA ASP A 58 -4.96 1.59 -3.21
C ASP A 58 -3.97 0.77 -4.04
N TYR A 59 -3.09 0.07 -3.33
CA TYR A 59 -2.06 -0.77 -3.92
C TYR A 59 -2.38 -2.26 -3.75
N PHE A 60 -3.53 -2.56 -3.14
CA PHE A 60 -4.08 -3.91 -3.09
C PHE A 60 -4.83 -4.24 -4.39
N PRO A 61 -4.86 -5.53 -4.79
CA PRO A 61 -5.71 -5.99 -5.89
C PRO A 61 -7.17 -5.57 -5.69
N GLU A 62 -7.91 -5.32 -6.77
CA GLU A 62 -9.33 -4.93 -6.70
C GLU A 62 -10.20 -5.98 -5.99
N ASP A 63 -9.85 -7.26 -6.14
CA ASP A 63 -10.54 -8.39 -5.50
C ASP A 63 -10.14 -8.59 -4.03
N MET A 64 -9.48 -7.62 -3.40
CA MET A 64 -8.94 -7.79 -2.06
C MET A 64 -9.07 -6.54 -1.20
N ASP A 65 -9.63 -6.76 -0.01
CA ASP A 65 -9.67 -5.72 1.01
C ASP A 65 -8.27 -5.39 1.55
N ARG A 66 -8.12 -4.13 1.95
CA ARG A 66 -6.89 -3.63 2.55
C ARG A 66 -6.63 -4.25 3.92
N GLU A 67 -5.58 -5.05 4.01
CA GLU A 67 -5.10 -5.62 5.28
C GLU A 67 -3.91 -4.87 5.89
N THR A 68 -3.71 -5.02 7.21
CA THR A 68 -2.57 -4.44 7.94
C THR A 68 -1.54 -5.52 8.27
N TYR A 69 -0.41 -5.51 7.58
CA TYR A 69 0.68 -6.48 7.80
C TYR A 69 1.72 -6.05 8.82
N TYR A 70 1.90 -4.73 9.00
CA TYR A 70 2.93 -4.19 9.87
C TYR A 70 2.30 -3.43 11.04
N ARG A 71 2.65 -3.84 12.26
CA ARG A 71 2.24 -3.20 13.51
C ARG A 71 3.50 -2.72 14.24
N PRO A 72 3.93 -1.46 14.04
CA PRO A 72 5.11 -0.93 14.72
C PRO A 72 4.90 -0.91 16.24
N THR A 73 5.99 -1.07 16.98
CA THR A 73 5.99 -0.89 18.44
C THR A 73 5.97 0.59 18.81
N ARG A 74 5.79 0.87 20.11
CA ARG A 74 5.86 2.24 20.66
C ARG A 74 7.28 2.67 21.04
N ASN A 75 8.29 1.86 20.71
CA ASN A 75 9.64 2.04 21.22
C ASN A 75 10.57 2.64 20.15
N GLY A 76 11.37 3.63 20.55
CA GLY A 76 12.38 4.23 19.68
C GLY A 76 11.82 4.77 18.36
N TYR A 77 12.52 4.51 17.26
CA TYR A 77 12.16 5.02 15.94
C TYR A 77 10.80 4.50 15.41
N GLU A 78 10.33 3.35 15.88
CA GLU A 78 9.04 2.80 15.45
C GLU A 78 7.84 3.62 15.96
N ALA A 79 8.00 4.38 17.04
CA ALA A 79 6.96 5.30 17.50
C ALA A 79 6.65 6.36 16.44
N GLN A 80 7.69 6.95 15.83
CA GLN A 80 7.55 7.92 14.73
C GLN A 80 6.93 7.27 13.49
N ILE A 81 7.31 6.03 13.18
CA ILE A 81 6.68 5.27 12.09
C ILE A 81 5.19 5.07 12.37
N SER A 82 4.81 4.74 13.61
CA SER A 82 3.41 4.57 14.02
C SER A 82 2.60 5.86 13.83
N GLU A 83 3.18 7.00 14.20
CA GLU A 83 2.56 8.31 13.99
C GLU A 83 2.36 8.63 12.51
N ARG A 84 3.37 8.37 11.68
CA ARG A 84 3.28 8.59 10.22
C ARG A 84 2.24 7.68 9.57
N LEU A 85 2.16 6.41 9.97
CA LEU A 85 1.12 5.49 9.49
C LEU A 85 -0.29 5.96 9.91
N ARG A 86 -0.46 6.49 11.13
CA ARG A 86 -1.73 7.08 11.58
C ARG A 86 -2.09 8.31 10.76
N HIS A 87 -1.14 9.18 10.48
CA HIS A 87 -1.34 10.37 9.65
C HIS A 87 -1.86 10.00 8.25
N TRP A 88 -1.21 9.05 7.56
CA TRP A 88 -1.67 8.59 6.25
C TRP A 88 -3.03 7.88 6.29
N ALA A 89 -3.34 7.14 7.36
CA ALA A 89 -4.66 6.55 7.54
C ALA A 89 -5.75 7.63 7.67
N ALA A 90 -5.46 8.72 8.39
CA ALA A 90 -6.36 9.85 8.52
C ALA A 90 -6.54 10.61 7.19
N LEU A 91 -5.46 10.87 6.45
CA LEU A 91 -5.55 11.49 5.11
C LEU A 91 -6.42 10.66 4.17
N ARG A 92 -6.23 9.34 4.15
CA ARG A 92 -7.04 8.43 3.35
C ARG A 92 -8.52 8.45 3.77
N ALA A 93 -8.81 8.46 5.08
CA ALA A 93 -10.18 8.55 5.57
C ALA A 93 -10.87 9.82 5.09
N ARG A 94 -10.20 10.97 5.20
CA ARG A 94 -10.72 12.28 4.75
C ARG A 94 -11.04 12.30 3.26
N ARG A 95 -10.18 11.70 2.43
CA ARG A 95 -10.38 11.64 0.96
C ARG A 95 -11.46 10.64 0.52
N ARG A 96 -11.77 9.62 1.33
CA ARG A 96 -12.87 8.68 1.05
C ARG A 96 -14.24 9.19 1.49
N SER A 97 -14.27 10.18 2.38
CA SER A 97 -15.51 10.78 2.89
C SER A 97 -15.98 12.01 2.10
N GLY A 98 -15.23 12.45 1.09
CA GLY A 98 -15.62 13.51 0.15
C GLY A 98 -15.92 12.92 -1.22
#